data_AF-A0A349PT01-F1
#
_entry.id   AF-A0A349PT01-F1
#
_cell.length_a   1.000
_cell.length_b   1.000
_cell.length_c   1.000
_cell.angle_alpha   90.00
_cell.angle_beta   90.00
_cell.angle_gamma   90.00
#
_symmetry.space_group_name_H-M   'P 1'
#
loop_
_entity.id
_entity.type
_entity.pdbx_description
1 polymer ?
#
loop_
_entity_poly.entity_id
_entity_poly.type
_entity_poly.pdbx_seq_one_letter_code
_entity_poly.pdbx_strand_id
1 'polypeptide(L)'
;MLLVGIAVIIVGLLVMKLNNRIVLALDGVIMCLMAWCFGIPYAELQQGIKETVSSMIVAILILLAVGVLVGTWMASGTVPVMIYYGMKVLTPDLFLPVVCILCTLMSTMAGTSWGTLATVGVACMGVAQGLGVPLPAAAGAVCTGAFFGDKVS
;
A
#
# COMPACT_ATOMS: atom_id res chain seq x y z
N MET A 1 15.14 21.43 -0.03
CA MET A 1 13.89 20.82 0.49
C MET A 1 13.85 19.33 0.24
N LEU A 2 13.79 18.86 -1.02
CA LEU A 2 13.73 17.43 -1.34
C LEU A 2 14.85 16.57 -0.72
N LEU A 3 16.11 17.01 -0.80
CA LEU A 3 17.24 16.29 -0.19
C LEU A 3 17.11 16.11 1.33
N VAL A 4 16.57 17.13 2.02
CA VAL A 4 16.35 17.06 3.48
C VAL A 4 15.23 16.07 3.79
N GLY A 5 14.13 16.12 3.04
CA GLY A 5 13.03 15.16 3.25
C GLY A 5 13.44 13.71 2.98
N ILE A 6 14.20 13.47 1.90
CA ILE A 6 14.75 12.14 1.61
C ILE A 6 15.68 11.68 2.75
N ALA A 7 16.53 12.57 3.28
CA ALA A 7 17.41 12.24 4.40
C ALA A 7 16.61 11.91 5.67
N VAL A 8 15.55 12.66 6.00
CA VAL A 8 14.68 12.40 7.16
C VAL A 8 14.00 11.04 7.02
N ILE A 9 13.48 10.70 5.84
CA ILE A 9 12.84 9.40 5.59
C ILE A 9 13.85 8.26 5.72
N ILE A 10 15.03 8.37 5.11
CA ILE A 10 16.08 7.34 5.16
C ILE A 10 16.56 7.13 6.60
N VAL A 11 16.88 8.22 7.33
CA VAL A 11 17.36 8.12 8.71
C VAL A 11 16.26 7.61 9.64
N GLY A 12 15.03 8.11 9.50
CA GLY A 12 13.90 7.71 10.32
C GLY A 12 13.53 6.23 10.16
N LEU A 13 13.53 5.72 8.92
CA LEU A 13 13.15 4.33 8.63
C LEU A 13 14.30 3.34 8.84
N LEU A 14 15.50 3.63 8.33
CA LEU A 14 16.60 2.66 8.33
C LEU A 14 17.46 2.69 9.60
N VAL A 15 17.66 3.86 10.20
CA VAL A 15 18.52 4.01 11.39
C VAL A 15 17.70 3.88 12.66
N MET A 16 16.60 4.65 12.76
CA MET A 16 15.80 4.69 13.98
C MET A 16 14.71 3.61 14.05
N LYS A 17 14.45 2.89 12.94
CA LYS A 17 13.38 1.87 12.83
C LYS A 17 12.03 2.35 13.38
N LEU A 18 11.76 3.65 13.22
CA LEU A 18 10.52 4.26 13.68
C LEU A 18 9.37 3.82 12.79
N ASN A 19 8.16 3.81 13.36
CA ASN A 19 6.96 3.49 12.60
C ASN A 19 6.80 4.48 11.43
N ASN A 20 6.60 3.98 10.22
CA ASN A 20 6.45 4.78 9.00
C ASN A 20 5.46 5.93 9.15
N ARG A 21 4.35 5.73 9.90
CA ARG A 21 3.34 6.77 10.12
C ARG A 21 3.92 8.00 10.84
N ILE A 22 4.78 7.76 11.84
CA ILE A 22 5.40 8.81 12.64
C ILE A 22 6.45 9.53 11.80
N VAL A 23 7.29 8.79 11.08
CA VAL A 23 8.37 9.35 10.25
C VAL A 23 7.81 10.27 9.16
N LEU A 24 6.77 9.83 8.45
CA LEU A 24 6.13 10.63 7.40
C LEU A 24 5.43 11.88 7.94
N ALA A 25 4.77 11.79 9.10
CA ALA A 25 4.15 12.94 9.73
C ALA A 25 5.21 13.99 10.15
N LEU A 26 6.32 13.53 10.71
CA LEU A 26 7.40 14.39 11.18
C LEU A 26 8.15 15.03 10.00
N ASP A 27 8.39 14.28 8.92
CA ASP A 27 8.93 14.81 7.66
C ASP A 27 8.03 15.93 7.09
N GLY A 28 6.72 15.71 7.03
CA GLY A 28 5.77 16.72 6.57
C GLY A 28 5.83 18.02 7.38
N VAL A 29 5.95 17.93 8.71
CA VAL A 29 6.10 19.10 9.59
C VAL A 29 7.42 19.82 9.31
N ILE A 30 8.54 19.09 9.21
CA ILE A 30 9.86 19.66 8.88
C ILE A 30 9.82 20.38 7.53
N MET A 31 9.19 19.77 6.52
CA MET A 31 9.08 20.34 5.18
C MET A 31 8.22 21.61 5.16
N CYS A 32 7.11 21.64 5.90
CA CYS A 32 6.29 22.85 6.07
C CYS A 32 7.05 23.97 6.79
N LEU A 33 7.79 23.65 7.86
CA LEU A 33 8.61 24.63 8.58
C LEU A 33 9.72 25.18 7.69
N MET A 34 10.39 24.32 6.92
CA MET A 34 11.45 24.76 6.03
C MET A 34 10.90 25.61 4.88
N ALA A 35 9.73 25.26 4.33
CA ALA A 35 9.04 26.08 3.34
C ALA A 35 8.76 27.49 3.85
N TRP A 36 8.32 27.60 5.10
CA TRP A 36 8.11 28.89 5.74
C TRP A 36 9.43 29.67 5.97
N CYS A 37 10.50 29.01 6.42
CA CYS A 37 11.81 29.63 6.60
C CYS A 37 12.44 30.16 5.29
N PHE A 38 12.12 29.55 4.16
CA PHE A 38 12.56 30.01 2.83
C PHE A 38 11.69 31.13 2.25
N GLY A 39 10.70 31.63 3.01
CA GLY A 39 9.88 32.77 2.63
C GLY A 39 8.68 32.42 1.73
N ILE A 40 8.32 31.14 1.59
CA ILE A 40 7.11 30.74 0.86
C ILE A 40 5.89 31.17 1.70
N PRO A 41 4.95 31.96 1.14
CA PRO A 41 3.80 32.41 1.88
C PRO A 41 2.90 31.22 2.25
N TYR A 42 2.35 31.26 3.47
CA TYR A 42 1.47 30.21 3.97
C TYR A 42 0.27 29.94 3.04
N ALA A 43 -0.22 30.96 2.33
CA ALA A 43 -1.30 30.81 1.36
C ALA A 43 -0.95 29.86 0.22
N GLU A 44 0.28 29.92 -0.31
CA GLU A 44 0.75 29.01 -1.37
C GLU A 44 0.95 27.58 -0.84
N LEU A 45 1.48 27.43 0.38
CA LEU A 45 1.57 26.13 1.04
C LEU A 45 0.19 25.48 1.21
N GLN A 46 -0.79 26.24 1.71
CA GLN A 46 -2.14 25.75 1.90
C GLN A 46 -2.81 25.39 0.56
N GLN A 47 -2.58 26.19 -0.48
CA GLN A 47 -3.09 25.93 -1.83
C GLN A 47 -2.51 24.61 -2.39
N GLY A 48 -1.19 24.41 -2.28
CA GLY A 48 -0.54 23.18 -2.75
C GLY A 48 -1.02 21.93 -2.01
N ILE A 49 -1.25 22.03 -0.69
CA ILE A 49 -1.85 20.93 0.09
C ILE A 49 -3.27 20.63 -0.42
N LYS A 50 -4.11 21.66 -0.63
CA LYS A 50 -5.48 21.48 -1.13
C LYS A 50 -5.51 20.84 -2.52
N GLU A 51 -4.67 21.29 -3.44
CA GLU A 51 -4.58 20.72 -4.79
C GLU A 51 -4.15 19.26 -4.75
N THR A 52 -3.13 18.95 -3.93
CA THR A 52 -2.68 17.57 -3.75
C THR A 52 -3.79 16.68 -3.19
N VAL A 53 -4.49 17.12 -2.15
CA VAL A 53 -5.61 16.36 -1.56
C VAL A 53 -6.76 16.20 -2.56
N SER A 54 -7.11 17.26 -3.28
CA SER A 54 -8.16 17.25 -4.30
C SER A 54 -7.85 16.26 -5.42
N SER A 55 -6.60 16.23 -5.89
CA SER A 55 -6.15 15.29 -6.94
C SER A 55 -6.28 13.82 -6.52
N MET A 56 -6.26 13.53 -5.22
CA MET A 56 -6.31 12.17 -4.67
C MET A 56 -7.71 11.76 -4.18
N ILE A 57 -8.72 12.64 -4.25
CA ILE A 57 -10.02 12.39 -3.61
C ILE A 57 -10.74 11.16 -4.18
N VAL A 58 -10.63 10.93 -5.49
CA VAL A 58 -11.21 9.76 -6.16
C VAL A 58 -10.54 8.48 -5.65
N ALA A 59 -9.21 8.46 -5.55
CA ALA A 59 -8.47 7.31 -5.03
C ALA A 59 -8.83 7.02 -3.55
N ILE A 60 -9.02 8.06 -2.73
CA ILE A 60 -9.46 7.91 -1.34
C ILE A 60 -10.85 7.26 -1.27
N LEU A 61 -11.79 7.71 -2.10
CA LEU A 61 -13.14 7.14 -2.15
C LEU A 61 -13.13 5.66 -2.59
N ILE A 62 -12.30 5.31 -3.57
CA ILE A 62 -12.11 3.91 -4.01
C ILE A 62 -11.56 3.07 -2.86
N LEU A 63 -10.50 3.53 -2.18
CA LEU A 63 -9.91 2.82 -1.05
C LEU A 63 -10.90 2.64 0.11
N LEU A 64 -11.77 3.63 0.35
CA LEU A 64 -12.81 3.54 1.36
C LEU A 64 -13.87 2.49 0.98
N ALA A 65 -14.35 2.49 -0.26
CA ALA A 65 -15.29 1.50 -0.76
C ALA A 65 -14.72 0.07 -0.70
N VAL A 66 -13.45 -0.09 -1.09
CA VAL A 66 -12.74 -1.37 -0.97
C VAL A 66 -12.61 -1.80 0.49
N GLY A 67 -12.35 -0.87 1.42
CA GLY A 67 -12.32 -1.16 2.85
C GLY A 67 -13.65 -1.74 3.36
N VAL A 68 -14.78 -1.16 2.94
CA VAL A 68 -16.12 -1.68 3.27
C VAL A 68 -16.35 -3.06 2.65
N LEU A 69 -15.91 -3.26 1.40
CA LEU A 69 -16.00 -4.56 0.72
C LEU A 69 -15.20 -5.64 1.46
N VAL A 70 -13.95 -5.38 1.81
CA VAL A 70 -13.12 -6.34 2.54
C VAL A 70 -13.70 -6.61 3.93
N GLY A 71 -14.20 -5.58 4.61
CA GLY A 71 -14.88 -5.73 5.90
C GLY A 71 -16.12 -6.63 5.81
N THR A 72 -16.94 -6.46 4.77
CA THR A 72 -18.12 -7.33 4.55
C THR A 72 -17.72 -8.76 4.21
N TRP A 73 -16.66 -8.97 3.42
CA TRP A 73 -16.14 -10.32 3.13
C TRP A 73 -15.53 -11.03 4.33
N MET A 74 -14.91 -10.29 5.25
CA MET A 74 -14.44 -10.82 6.51
C MET A 74 -15.62 -11.26 7.39
N ALA A 75 -16.67 -10.43 7.46
CA ALA A 75 -17.88 -10.74 8.23
C ALA A 75 -18.68 -11.91 7.64
N SER A 76 -18.77 -12.02 6.32
CA SER A 76 -19.50 -13.12 5.64
C SER A 76 -18.72 -14.43 5.59
N GLY A 77 -17.45 -14.44 6.01
CA GLY A 77 -16.59 -15.61 5.95
C GLY A 77 -15.97 -15.90 4.58
N THR A 78 -16.21 -15.05 3.57
CA THR A 78 -15.68 -15.24 2.21
C THR A 78 -14.15 -15.22 2.18
N VAL A 79 -13.53 -14.24 2.85
CA VAL A 79 -12.05 -14.16 2.96
C VAL A 79 -11.48 -15.34 3.77
N PRO A 80 -12.00 -15.69 4.96
CA PRO A 80 -11.59 -16.89 5.69
C PRO A 80 -11.66 -18.19 4.87
N VAL A 81 -12.72 -18.37 4.09
CA VAL A 81 -12.88 -19.53 3.20
C VAL A 81 -11.82 -19.52 2.08
N MET A 82 -11.57 -18.36 1.45
CA MET A 82 -10.47 -18.23 0.49
C MET A 82 -9.11 -18.55 1.11
N ILE A 83 -8.87 -18.15 2.36
CA ILE A 83 -7.63 -18.48 3.07
C ILE A 83 -7.51 -19.99 3.27
N TYR A 84 -8.57 -20.64 3.77
CA TYR A 84 -8.59 -22.08 4.01
C TYR A 84 -8.34 -22.90 2.75
N TYR A 85 -9.02 -22.57 1.65
CA TYR A 85 -8.79 -23.26 0.38
C TYR A 85 -7.45 -22.89 -0.24
N GLY A 86 -7.00 -21.64 -0.10
CA GLY A 86 -5.67 -21.22 -0.52
C GLY A 86 -4.58 -22.08 0.11
N MET A 87 -4.67 -22.35 1.42
CA MET A 87 -3.73 -23.22 2.12
C MET A 87 -3.75 -24.69 1.66
N LYS A 88 -4.89 -25.19 1.15
CA LYS A 88 -5.00 -26.56 0.62
C LYS A 88 -4.47 -26.69 -0.80
N VAL A 89 -4.63 -25.64 -1.61
CA VAL A 89 -4.29 -25.67 -3.04
C VAL A 89 -2.85 -25.23 -3.28
N LEU A 90 -2.33 -24.27 -2.49
CA LEU A 90 -0.99 -23.74 -2.64
C LEU A 90 0.01 -24.44 -1.71
N THR A 91 1.08 -24.96 -2.30
CA THR A 91 2.29 -25.35 -1.57
C THR A 91 3.15 -24.10 -1.28
N PRO A 92 3.87 -24.05 -0.14
CA PRO A 92 4.68 -22.91 0.24
C PRO A 92 5.77 -22.57 -0.81
N ASP A 93 6.29 -23.58 -1.53
CA ASP A 93 7.32 -23.38 -2.56
C ASP A 93 6.79 -22.65 -3.81
N LEU A 94 5.51 -22.83 -4.16
CA LEU A 94 4.88 -22.20 -5.34
C LEU A 94 4.09 -20.94 -4.98
N PHE A 95 3.95 -20.62 -3.70
CA PHE A 95 3.11 -19.52 -3.25
C PHE A 95 3.52 -18.16 -3.84
N LEU A 96 4.81 -17.82 -3.74
CA LEU A 96 5.35 -16.52 -4.19
C LEU A 96 5.10 -16.25 -5.69
N PRO A 97 5.48 -17.14 -6.64
CA PRO A 97 5.25 -16.89 -8.05
C PRO A 97 3.76 -16.88 -8.40
N VAL A 98 2.95 -17.75 -7.79
CA VAL A 98 1.50 -17.79 -8.06
C VAL A 98 0.83 -16.50 -7.63
N VAL A 99 1.13 -16.00 -6.43
CA VAL A 99 0.56 -14.75 -5.92
C VAL A 99 0.97 -13.56 -6.78
N CYS A 100 2.21 -13.50 -7.25
CA CYS A 100 2.67 -12.45 -8.15
C CYS A 100 1.87 -12.43 -9.46
N ILE A 101 1.67 -13.59 -10.09
CA ILE A 101 0.87 -13.71 -11.32
C ILE A 101 -0.60 -13.35 -11.06
N LEU A 102 -1.17 -13.81 -9.95
CA LEU A 102 -2.55 -13.50 -9.56
C LEU A 102 -2.76 -12.00 -9.38
N CYS A 103 -1.85 -11.34 -8.65
CA CYS A 103 -1.91 -9.89 -8.44
C CYS A 103 -1.68 -9.13 -9.76
N THR A 104 -0.84 -9.64 -10.65
CA THR A 104 -0.66 -9.06 -12.00
C THR A 104 -1.95 -9.09 -12.79
N LEU A 105 -2.55 -10.28 -12.96
CA LEU A 105 -3.80 -10.45 -13.70
C LEU A 105 -4.92 -9.59 -13.12
N MET A 106 -5.06 -9.60 -11.79
CA MET A 106 -6.09 -8.81 -11.13
C MET A 106 -5.86 -7.32 -11.30
N SER A 107 -4.62 -6.83 -11.22
CA SER A 107 -4.33 -5.41 -11.42
C SER A 107 -4.51 -4.98 -12.88
N THR A 108 -4.19 -5.84 -13.85
CA THR A 108 -4.48 -5.56 -15.26
C THR A 108 -5.98 -5.52 -15.54
N MET A 109 -6.78 -6.36 -14.88
CA MET A 109 -8.24 -6.35 -15.04
C MET A 109 -8.91 -5.20 -14.28
N ALA A 110 -8.42 -4.87 -13.08
CA ALA A 110 -8.96 -3.81 -12.22
C ALA A 110 -8.46 -2.41 -12.62
N GLY A 111 -7.36 -2.33 -13.39
CA GLY A 111 -6.73 -1.10 -13.85
C GLY A 111 -6.12 -0.23 -12.74
N THR A 112 -5.96 -0.78 -11.52
CA THR A 112 -5.36 -0.05 -10.39
C THR A 112 -4.57 -0.99 -9.46
N SER A 113 -3.31 -0.64 -9.19
CA SER A 113 -2.47 -1.37 -8.21
C SER A 113 -3.06 -1.31 -6.79
N TRP A 114 -3.52 -0.13 -6.37
CA TRP A 114 -4.05 0.11 -5.01
C TRP A 114 -5.28 -0.76 -4.69
N GLY A 115 -6.20 -0.93 -5.65
CA GLY A 115 -7.37 -1.79 -5.47
C GLY A 115 -6.99 -3.26 -5.32
N THR A 116 -6.01 -3.72 -6.10
CA THR A 116 -5.51 -5.11 -6.02
C THR A 116 -4.79 -5.38 -4.71
N LEU A 117 -3.95 -4.46 -4.23
CA LEU A 117 -3.29 -4.56 -2.93
C LEU A 117 -4.31 -4.68 -1.79
N ALA A 118 -5.38 -3.89 -1.85
CA ALA A 118 -6.39 -3.83 -0.80
C ALA A 118 -7.35 -5.04 -0.78
N THR A 119 -7.59 -5.70 -1.91
CA THR A 119 -8.51 -6.84 -2.02
C THR A 119 -7.77 -8.18 -1.96
N VAL A 120 -7.24 -8.61 -3.11
CA VAL A 120 -6.54 -9.90 -3.27
C VAL A 120 -5.24 -9.92 -2.47
N GLY A 121 -4.52 -8.79 -2.42
CA GLY A 121 -3.29 -8.68 -1.64
C GLY A 121 -3.49 -9.02 -0.17
N VAL A 122 -4.49 -8.45 0.50
CA VAL A 122 -4.79 -8.73 1.91
C VAL A 122 -5.16 -10.20 2.13
N ALA A 123 -5.95 -10.79 1.22
CA ALA A 123 -6.30 -12.21 1.28
C ALA A 123 -5.06 -13.11 1.14
N CYS A 124 -4.18 -12.81 0.17
CA CYS A 124 -2.92 -13.52 -0.02
C CYS A 124 -1.99 -13.37 1.18
N MET A 125 -1.93 -12.19 1.81
CA MET A 125 -1.15 -12.00 3.05
C MET A 125 -1.68 -12.89 4.19
N GLY A 126 -3.00 -13.08 4.28
CA GLY A 126 -3.61 -14.02 5.22
C GLY A 126 -3.25 -15.48 4.94
N VAL A 127 -3.23 -15.90 3.66
CA VAL A 127 -2.77 -17.24 3.24
C VAL A 127 -1.29 -17.44 3.56
N ALA A 128 -0.44 -16.44 3.29
CA ALA A 128 0.99 -16.49 3.58
C ALA A 128 1.25 -16.73 5.07
N GLN A 129 0.50 -16.04 5.94
CA GLN A 129 0.57 -16.23 7.38
C GLN A 129 0.16 -17.65 7.79
N GLY A 130 -0.90 -18.20 7.17
CA GLY A 130 -1.37 -19.57 7.44
C GLY A 130 -0.41 -20.66 6.94
N LEU A 131 0.28 -20.42 5.81
CA LEU A 131 1.28 -21.33 5.25
C LEU A 131 2.68 -21.22 5.90
N GLY A 132 2.90 -20.23 6.77
CA GLY A 132 4.21 -19.96 7.37
C GLY A 132 5.23 -19.37 6.38
N VAL A 133 4.77 -18.81 5.26
CA VAL A 133 5.64 -18.12 4.30
C VAL A 133 6.09 -16.78 4.92
N PRO A 134 7.37 -16.38 4.77
CA PRO A 134 7.84 -15.08 5.25
C PRO A 134 6.98 -13.95 4.70
N LEU A 135 6.26 -13.26 5.60
CA LEU A 135 5.38 -12.12 5.27
C LEU A 135 6.07 -11.04 4.42
N PRO A 136 7.37 -10.71 4.63
CA PRO A 136 8.06 -9.75 3.77
C PRO A 136 8.19 -10.21 2.31
N ALA A 137 8.42 -11.51 2.09
CA ALA A 137 8.51 -12.07 0.75
C ALA A 137 7.13 -12.12 0.07
N ALA A 138 6.09 -12.51 0.82
CA ALA A 138 4.71 -12.47 0.35
C ALA A 138 4.27 -11.05 -0.03
N ALA A 139 4.57 -10.06 0.82
CA ALA A 139 4.30 -8.66 0.54
C ALA A 139 5.05 -8.18 -0.72
N GLY A 140 6.31 -8.61 -0.88
CA GLY A 140 7.09 -8.36 -2.09
C GLY A 140 6.40 -8.91 -3.35
N ALA A 141 5.98 -10.18 -3.34
CA ALA A 141 5.30 -10.81 -4.47
C ALA A 141 3.97 -10.12 -4.82
N VAL A 142 3.16 -9.78 -3.81
CA VAL A 142 1.90 -9.03 -3.98
C VAL A 142 2.15 -7.66 -4.59
N CYS A 143 3.10 -6.90 -4.04
CA CYS A 143 3.46 -5.56 -4.53
C CYS A 143 4.00 -5.61 -5.96
N THR A 144 4.94 -6.50 -6.25
CA THR A 144 5.52 -6.64 -7.59
C THR A 144 4.43 -6.97 -8.62
N GLY A 145 3.54 -7.92 -8.33
CA GLY A 145 2.45 -8.28 -9.23
C GLY A 145 1.46 -7.13 -9.43
N ALA A 146 1.02 -6.48 -8.35
CA ALA A 146 0.07 -5.37 -8.42
C ALA A 146 0.63 -4.18 -9.21
N PHE A 147 1.86 -3.74 -8.92
CA PHE A 147 2.45 -2.62 -9.66
C PHE A 147 2.79 -2.96 -11.10
N PHE A 148 3.20 -4.20 -11.38
CA PHE A 148 3.45 -4.63 -12.75
C PHE A 148 2.16 -4.63 -13.57
N GLY A 149 1.08 -5.22 -13.06
CA GLY A 149 -0.19 -5.26 -13.77
C GLY A 149 -0.80 -3.87 -14.02
N ASP A 150 -0.63 -2.95 -13.07
CA ASP A 150 -1.04 -1.53 -13.19
C ASP A 150 -0.29 -0.76 -14.27
N LYS A 151 0.97 -1.13 -14.56
CA LYS A 151 1.75 -0.52 -15.66
C LYS A 151 1.47 -1.16 -17.02
N VAL A 152 0.81 -2.32 -17.03
CA VAL A 152 0.43 -3.05 -18.25
C VAL A 152 -1.01 -2.73 -18.68
N SER A 153 -1.88 -2.32 -17.73
CA SER A 153 -3.24 -1.82 -17.99
C SER A 153 -3.26 -0.45 -18.64
#